data_AF-A0A962IDA5-F1
#
_entry.id   AF-A0A962IDA5-F1
#
_cell.length_a   1.000
_cell.length_b   1.000
_cell.length_c   1.000
_cell.angle_alpha   90.00
_cell.angle_beta   90.00
_cell.angle_gamma   90.00
#
_symmetry.space_group_name_H-M   'P 1'
#
loop_
_entity.id
_entity.type
_entity.pdbx_description
1 polymer ?
#
loop_
_entity_poly.entity_id
_entity_poly.type
_entity_poly.pdbx_seq_one_letter_code
_entity_poly.pdbx_strand_id
1 'polypeptide(L)'
;LTVLLPGAVSRLVLYAVARLRSKNLFLYMLGGGFCGGMLAMLAMVAGSLLVFWLIGARDWLQSALENWPLVSLVLFPEGFINGMLITTLTVFYPQLVKTFDDLHYLGD
;
A
#
# COMPACT_ATOMS: atom_id res chain seq x y z
N LEU A 1 8.97 4.23 -13.12
CA LEU A 1 8.71 4.70 -11.74
C LEU A 1 7.34 4.26 -11.24
N THR A 2 6.29 4.51 -12.03
CA THR A 2 4.88 4.27 -11.70
C THR A 2 4.50 2.84 -11.32
N VAL A 3 5.24 1.84 -11.81
CA VAL A 3 4.99 0.42 -11.48
C VAL A 3 6.03 -0.13 -10.50
N LEU A 4 7.29 0.27 -10.65
CA LEU A 4 8.41 -0.25 -9.87
C LEU A 4 8.37 0.18 -8.40
N LEU A 5 8.08 1.46 -8.12
CA LEU A 5 8.02 1.98 -6.75
C LEU A 5 6.91 1.34 -5.91
N PRO A 6 5.64 1.37 -6.36
CA PRO A 6 4.56 0.81 -5.56
C PRO A 6 4.71 -0.70 -5.44
N GLY A 7 5.13 -1.40 -6.51
CA GLY A 7 5.41 -2.83 -6.43
C GLY A 7 6.50 -3.19 -5.42
N ALA A 8 7.59 -2.42 -5.36
CA ALA A 8 8.65 -2.63 -4.38
C ALA A 8 8.17 -2.37 -2.95
N VAL A 9 7.40 -1.30 -2.74
CA VAL A 9 6.86 -0.92 -1.43
C VAL A 9 5.84 -1.95 -0.95
N SER A 10 4.90 -2.36 -1.79
CA SER A 10 3.96 -3.43 -1.46
C SER A 10 4.69 -4.72 -1.10
N ARG A 11 5.76 -5.08 -1.81
CA ARG A 11 6.56 -6.26 -1.49
C ARG A 11 7.29 -6.13 -0.15
N LEU A 12 7.83 -4.96 0.18
CA LEU A 12 8.46 -4.69 1.47
C LEU A 12 7.46 -4.76 2.62
N VAL A 13 6.26 -4.19 2.44
CA VAL A 13 5.19 -4.26 3.43
C VAL A 13 4.76 -5.72 3.64
N LEU A 14 4.55 -6.47 2.56
CA LEU A 14 4.21 -7.89 2.65
C LEU A 14 5.31 -8.70 3.36
N TYR A 15 6.58 -8.42 3.06
CA TYR A 15 7.70 -9.06 3.76
C TYR A 15 7.71 -8.72 5.26
N ALA A 16 7.46 -7.46 5.63
CA ALA A 16 7.38 -7.03 7.02
C ALA A 16 6.21 -7.70 7.76
N VAL A 17 5.03 -7.77 7.14
CA VAL A 17 3.84 -8.45 7.67
C VAL A 17 4.09 -9.95 7.83
N ALA A 18 4.70 -10.61 6.84
CA ALA A 18 5.05 -12.03 6.92
C ALA A 18 6.07 -12.31 8.04
N ARG A 19 7.01 -11.39 8.28
CA ARG A 19 8.02 -11.53 9.34
C ARG A 19 7.43 -11.38 10.75
N LEU A 20 6.31 -10.69 10.89
CA LEU A 20 5.62 -10.55 12.17
C LEU A 20 4.96 -11.87 12.64
N ARG A 21 4.78 -12.87 11.75
CA ARG A 21 4.25 -14.23 12.02
C ARG A 21 3.12 -14.28 13.07
N SER A 22 2.26 -13.26 13.05
CA SER A 22 1.13 -13.17 13.96
C SER A 22 -0.03 -13.98 13.36
N LYS A 23 -0.69 -14.80 14.18
CA LYS A 23 -1.92 -15.51 13.79
C LYS A 23 -3.13 -14.57 13.62
N ASN A 24 -2.96 -13.27 13.89
CA ASN A 24 -4.04 -12.30 13.79
C ASN A 24 -4.31 -11.93 12.33
N LEU A 25 -5.41 -12.46 11.78
CA LEU A 25 -5.91 -12.18 10.43
C LEU A 25 -6.06 -10.68 10.16
N PHE A 26 -6.46 -9.92 11.18
CA PHE A 26 -6.63 -8.46 11.08
C PHE A 26 -5.32 -7.72 10.79
N LEU A 27 -4.18 -8.22 11.29
CA LEU A 27 -2.87 -7.63 11.01
C LEU A 27 -2.50 -7.78 9.53
N TYR A 28 -2.88 -8.90 8.91
CA TYR A 28 -2.68 -9.13 7.49
C TYR A 28 -3.59 -8.23 6.64
N MET A 29 -4.88 -8.16 6.96
CA MET A 29 -5.85 -7.35 6.20
C MET A 29 -5.59 -5.84 6.34
N LEU A 30 -5.47 -5.34 7.58
CA LEU A 30 -5.27 -3.92 7.84
C LEU A 30 -3.81 -3.49 7.58
N GLY A 31 -2.83 -4.32 7.98
CA GLY A 31 -1.43 -4.00 7.75
C GLY A 31 -1.01 -4.16 6.28
N GLY A 32 -1.31 -5.32 5.68
CA GLY A 32 -0.94 -5.62 4.30
C GLY A 32 -1.82 -4.94 3.26
N GLY A 33 -3.15 -4.94 3.47
CA GLY A 33 -4.10 -4.35 2.54
C GLY A 33 -4.20 -2.82 2.67
N PHE A 34 -4.64 -2.34 3.84
CA PHE A 34 -4.89 -0.91 4.06
C PHE A 34 -3.61 -0.09 4.14
N CYS A 35 -2.76 -0.37 5.14
CA CYS A 35 -1.50 0.36 5.32
C CYS A 35 -0.54 0.15 4.14
N GLY A 36 -0.51 -1.05 3.56
CA GLY A 36 0.26 -1.34 2.36
C GLY A 36 -0.14 -0.48 1.17
N GLY A 37 -1.45 -0.30 0.92
CA GLY A 37 -1.96 0.60 -0.11
C GLY A 37 -1.57 2.06 0.13
N MET A 38 -1.73 2.56 1.37
CA MET A 38 -1.34 3.93 1.73
C MET A 38 0.16 4.18 1.53
N LEU A 39 1.01 3.25 1.98
CA LEU A 39 2.46 3.36 1.85
C LEU A 39 2.90 3.32 0.38
N ALA A 40 2.28 2.48 -0.45
CA ALA A 40 2.56 2.44 -1.88
C ALA A 40 2.22 3.77 -2.56
N MET A 41 1.09 4.40 -2.21
CA MET A 41 0.76 5.73 -2.72
C MET A 41 1.75 6.79 -2.21
N LEU A 42 2.11 6.79 -0.93
CA LEU A 42 3.09 7.74 -0.39
C LEU A 42 4.42 7.65 -1.13
N ALA A 43 4.90 6.44 -1.38
CA ALA A 43 6.13 6.21 -2.12
C ALA A 43 6.03 6.74 -3.55
N MET A 44 4.88 6.58 -4.21
CA MET A 44 4.60 7.13 -5.53
C MET A 44 4.64 8.66 -5.54
N VAL A 45 4.02 9.30 -4.56
CA VAL A 45 4.02 10.77 -4.43
C VAL A 45 5.42 11.28 -4.14
N ALA A 46 6.13 10.67 -3.18
CA ALA A 46 7.50 11.04 -2.85
C ALA A 46 8.46 10.85 -4.04
N GLY A 47 8.32 9.76 -4.79
CA GLY A 47 9.09 9.52 -6.01
C GLY A 47 8.81 10.56 -7.09
N SER A 48 7.54 10.96 -7.25
CA SER A 48 7.14 11.99 -8.21
C SER A 48 7.71 13.37 -7.84
N LEU A 49 7.65 13.75 -6.55
CA LEU A 49 8.27 14.97 -6.02
C LEU A 49 9.79 14.99 -6.26
N LEU A 50 10.47 13.87 -6.02
CA LEU A 50 11.90 13.74 -6.24
C LEU A 50 12.26 13.90 -7.73
N VAL A 51 11.45 13.35 -8.64
CA VAL A 51 11.64 13.55 -10.08
C VAL A 51 11.47 15.02 -10.46
N PHE A 52 10.40 15.69 -9.98
CA PHE A 52 10.19 17.11 -10.24
C PHE A 52 11.34 17.97 -9.75
N TRP A 53 11.91 17.63 -8.59
CA TRP A 53 13.10 18.30 -8.07
C TRP A 53 14.32 18.08 -8.97
N LEU A 54 14.58 16.85 -9.41
CA LEU A 54 15.74 16.51 -10.26
C LEU A 54 15.69 17.16 -11.65
N ILE A 55 14.51 17.26 -12.26
CA ILE A 55 14.36 17.87 -13.59
C ILE A 55 14.22 19.40 -13.52
N GLY A 56 14.25 19.99 -12.32
CA GLY A 56 14.10 21.43 -12.11
C GLY A 56 12.68 21.97 -12.36
N ALA A 57 11.66 21.12 -12.34
CA ALA A 57 10.25 21.49 -12.52
C ALA A 57 9.68 22.13 -11.25
N ARG A 58 10.15 23.34 -10.92
CA ARG A 58 9.81 24.06 -9.68
C ARG A 58 8.32 24.37 -9.55
N ASP A 59 7.65 24.72 -10.64
CA ASP A 59 6.21 25.04 -10.62
C ASP A 59 5.35 23.84 -10.20
N TRP A 60 5.67 22.65 -10.72
CA TRP A 60 4.98 21.41 -10.37
C TRP A 60 5.28 20.97 -8.94
N LEU A 61 6.54 21.12 -8.50
CA LEU A 61 6.96 20.83 -7.13
C LEU A 61 6.24 21.75 -6.13
N GLN A 62 6.20 23.06 -6.41
CA GLN A 62 5.55 24.03 -5.56
C GLN A 62 4.03 23.81 -5.51
N SER A 63 3.41 23.56 -6.66
CA SER A 63 1.98 23.23 -6.73
C SER A 63 1.64 21.98 -5.91
N ALA A 64 2.48 20.94 -5.96
CA ALA A 64 2.27 19.72 -5.19
C ALA A 64 2.40 19.95 -3.67
N LEU A 65 3.31 20.83 -3.24
CA LEU A 65 3.49 21.19 -1.83
C LEU A 65 2.35 22.08 -1.31
N GLU A 66 1.87 23.03 -2.12
CA GLU A 66 0.73 23.88 -1.77
C GLU A 66 -0.58 23.08 -1.69
N ASN A 67 -0.71 22.05 -2.53
CA ASN A 67 -1.88 21.16 -2.58
C ASN A 67 -1.67 19.83 -1.82
N TRP A 68 -0.76 19.78 -0.86
CA TRP A 68 -0.50 18.57 -0.06
C TRP A 68 -1.76 17.94 0.58
N PRO A 69 -2.84 18.67 0.96
CA PRO A 69 -4.04 18.04 1.51
C PRO A 69 -4.75 17.13 0.49
N LEU A 70 -4.60 17.39 -0.82
CA LEU A 70 -5.14 16.53 -1.87
C LEU A 70 -4.47 15.16 -1.85
N VAL A 71 -3.18 15.08 -1.52
CA VAL A 71 -2.48 13.80 -1.37
C VAL A 71 -3.15 12.98 -0.27
N SER A 72 -3.40 13.57 0.89
CA SER A 72 -4.10 12.92 2.00
C SER A 72 -5.52 12.47 1.62
N LEU A 73 -6.22 13.30 0.84
CA LEU A 73 -7.57 13.04 0.37
C LEU A 73 -7.66 11.82 -0.55
N VAL A 74 -6.63 11.55 -1.37
CA VAL A 74 -6.59 10.37 -2.24
C VAL A 74 -5.99 9.16 -1.51
N LEU A 75 -5.01 9.40 -0.64
CA LEU A 75 -4.29 8.37 0.11
C LEU A 75 -5.18 7.53 1.01
N PHE A 76 -6.10 8.19 1.72
CA PHE A 76 -7.03 7.48 2.59
C PHE A 76 -7.98 6.53 1.84
N PRO A 77 -8.75 6.97 0.81
CA PRO A 77 -9.63 6.09 0.06
C PRO A 77 -8.89 4.99 -0.70
N GLU A 78 -7.66 5.25 -1.19
CA GLU A 78 -6.86 4.21 -1.84
C GLU A 78 -6.46 3.10 -0.86
N GLY A 79 -6.01 3.48 0.34
CA GLY A 79 -5.78 2.53 1.42
C GLY A 79 -7.06 1.77 1.77
N PHE A 80 -8.17 2.49 1.92
CA PHE A 80 -9.46 1.93 2.30
C PHE A 80 -9.97 0.88 1.29
N ILE A 81 -9.95 1.21 0.00
CA ILE A 81 -10.35 0.30 -1.08
C ILE A 81 -9.46 -0.94 -1.10
N ASN A 82 -8.13 -0.78 -1.00
CA ASN A 82 -7.21 -1.91 -0.96
C ASN A 82 -7.45 -2.80 0.27
N GLY A 83 -7.64 -2.20 1.45
CA GLY A 83 -7.98 -2.92 2.67
C GLY A 83 -9.29 -3.70 2.54
N MET A 84 -10.33 -3.08 2.00
CA MET A 84 -11.64 -3.71 1.76
C MET A 84 -11.52 -4.90 0.79
N LEU A 85 -10.82 -4.72 -0.33
CA LEU A 85 -10.64 -5.77 -1.33
C LEU A 85 -9.85 -6.95 -0.77
N ILE A 86 -8.72 -6.70 -0.09
CA ILE A 86 -7.92 -7.77 0.52
C ILE A 86 -8.71 -8.48 1.60
N THR A 87 -9.45 -7.76 2.45
CA THR A 87 -10.33 -8.35 3.47
C THR A 87 -11.36 -9.27 2.83
N THR A 88 -12.07 -8.77 1.82
CA THR A 88 -13.14 -9.52 1.13
C THR A 88 -12.59 -10.76 0.43
N LEU A 89 -11.48 -10.63 -0.29
CA LEU A 89 -10.84 -11.75 -0.97
C LEU A 89 -10.32 -12.79 0.02
N THR A 90 -9.69 -12.35 1.12
CA THR A 90 -9.15 -13.27 2.14
C THR A 90 -10.27 -14.06 2.83
N VAL A 91 -11.44 -13.46 3.04
CA VAL A 91 -12.58 -14.13 3.72
C VAL A 91 -13.39 -15.02 2.79
N PHE A 92 -13.69 -14.57 1.56
CA PHE A 92 -14.60 -15.29 0.66
C PHE A 92 -13.89 -16.13 -0.39
N TYR A 93 -12.69 -15.75 -0.81
CA TYR A 93 -11.95 -16.39 -1.90
C TYR A 93 -10.44 -16.43 -1.61
N PRO A 94 -10.00 -17.03 -0.48
CA PRO A 94 -8.61 -16.99 -0.04
C PRO A 94 -7.62 -17.51 -1.08
N GLN A 95 -8.02 -18.48 -1.91
CA GLN A 95 -7.24 -19.03 -3.02
C GLN A 95 -6.79 -17.98 -4.07
N LEU A 96 -7.45 -16.82 -4.16
CA LEU A 96 -7.05 -15.73 -5.05
C LEU A 96 -5.91 -14.88 -4.45
N VAL A 97 -5.71 -14.94 -3.14
CA VAL A 97 -4.69 -14.16 -2.43
C VAL A 97 -3.43 -15.02 -2.25
N LYS A 98 -2.59 -15.07 -3.27
CA LYS A 98 -1.38 -15.94 -3.31
C LYS A 98 -0.40 -15.75 -2.12
N THR A 99 -0.46 -14.62 -1.44
CA THR A 99 0.39 -14.29 -0.28
C THR A 99 -0.25 -14.66 1.05
N PHE A 100 -1.52 -15.07 1.05
CA PHE A 100 -2.24 -15.54 2.22
C PHE A 100 -2.03 -17.05 2.36
N ASP A 101 -1.81 -17.49 3.60
CA ASP A 101 -1.58 -18.89 3.95
C ASP A 101 -2.70 -19.36 4.88
N ASP A 102 -3.72 -19.97 4.30
CA ASP A 102 -4.93 -20.45 4.98
C ASP A 102 -4.56 -21.41 6.14
N LEU A 103 -3.56 -22.27 5.94
CA LEU A 103 -3.09 -23.23 6.96
C LEU A 103 -2.47 -22.52 8.17
N HIS A 104 -1.75 -21.41 7.92
CA HIS A 104 -1.11 -20.65 8.99
C HIS A 104 -2.12 -19.85 9.83
N TYR A 105 -3.16 -19.32 9.18
CA TYR A 105 -4.08 -18.35 9.79
C TYR A 105 -5.42 -18.95 10.25
N LEU A 106 -5.95 -19.94 9.55
CA LEU A 106 -7.26 -20.56 9.82
C LEU A 106 -7.10 -21.96 10.44
N GLY A 107 -5.97 -22.62 10.23
CA GLY A 107 -5.57 -23.83 10.97
C GLY A 107 -6.31 -25.12 10.59
N ASP A 108 -6.94 -25.17 9.41
CA ASP A 108 -7.52 -26.39 8.84
C ASP A 108 -6.44 -27.36 8.31
#